data_AF-A0A1Z9TA11-F1
#
_entry.id   AF-A0A1Z9TA11-F1
#
_cell.length_a   1.000
_cell.length_b   1.000
_cell.length_c   1.000
_cell.angle_alpha   90.00
_cell.angle_beta   90.00
_cell.angle_gamma   90.00
#
_symmetry.space_group_name_H-M   'P 1'
#
loop_
_entity.id
_entity.type
_entity.pdbx_description
1 polymer ?
#
loop_
_entity_poly.entity_id
_entity_poly.type
_entity_poly.pdbx_seq_one_letter_code
_entity_poly.pdbx_strand_id
1 'polypeptide(L)'
;MSKKVYNTKSNRYEADLTHTSGCISHQEIARVLHADGSAYKMGTLVYGTYEEVEAWCEKNDMWVDKYLDHVNPSTLYNTAEWVGTGLSDPFSVSVPFDYRKARAMGTFNTRGVNLDKW
;
A
#
# COMPACT_ATOMS: atom_id res chain seq x y z
N MET A 1 -11.94 4.86 -16.06
CA MET A 1 -13.40 4.62 -15.96
C MET A 1 -13.64 3.14 -15.72
N SER A 2 -14.16 2.75 -14.55
CA SER A 2 -14.42 1.33 -14.24
C SER A 2 -15.58 0.79 -15.09
N LYS A 3 -15.35 -0.32 -15.79
CA LYS A 3 -16.38 -1.02 -16.57
C LYS A 3 -17.44 -1.58 -15.61
N LYS A 4 -18.72 -1.51 -15.98
CA LYS A 4 -19.83 -2.10 -15.21
C LYS A 4 -20.40 -3.29 -15.97
N VAL A 5 -20.65 -4.40 -15.27
CA VAL A 5 -21.23 -5.63 -15.84
C VAL A 5 -22.59 -5.89 -15.18
N TYR A 6 -23.53 -6.41 -15.97
CA TYR A 6 -24.86 -6.74 -15.50
C TYR A 6 -24.84 -8.04 -14.68
N ASN A 7 -25.21 -7.96 -13.40
CA ASN A 7 -25.33 -9.12 -12.53
C ASN A 7 -26.77 -9.62 -12.52
N THR A 8 -26.99 -10.83 -13.03
CA THR A 8 -28.33 -11.46 -13.13
C THR A 8 -28.91 -11.89 -11.79
N LYS A 9 -28.09 -12.03 -10.74
CA LYS A 9 -28.54 -12.43 -9.40
C LYS A 9 -29.04 -11.24 -8.57
N SER A 10 -28.37 -10.10 -8.68
CA SER A 10 -28.75 -8.86 -7.99
C SER A 10 -29.61 -7.93 -8.86
N ASN A 11 -29.75 -8.24 -10.15
CA ASN A 11 -30.52 -7.49 -11.15
C ASN A 11 -30.06 -6.03 -11.28
N ARG A 12 -28.74 -5.80 -11.15
CA ARG A 12 -28.11 -4.47 -11.17
C ARG A 12 -26.81 -4.48 -11.96
N TYR A 13 -26.43 -3.31 -12.48
CA TYR A 13 -25.08 -3.09 -13.00
C TYR A 13 -24.12 -2.88 -11.84
N GLU A 14 -23.22 -3.83 -11.66
CA GLU A 14 -22.19 -3.80 -10.62
C GLU A 14 -20.83 -3.48 -11.24
N ALA A 15 -19.88 -3.03 -10.41
CA ALA A 15 -18.51 -2.81 -10.87
C ALA A 15 -17.92 -4.16 -11.33
N ASP A 16 -17.29 -4.17 -12.50
CA ASP A 16 -16.60 -5.34 -13.01
C ASP A 16 -15.32 -5.58 -12.19
N LEU A 17 -15.44 -6.41 -11.15
CA LEU A 17 -14.33 -6.87 -10.33
C LEU A 17 -13.53 -7.99 -11.02
N THR A 18 -13.94 -8.45 -12.21
CA THR A 18 -13.21 -9.44 -13.01
C THR A 18 -12.25 -8.81 -14.01
N HIS A 19 -12.09 -7.49 -13.95
CA HIS A 19 -11.04 -6.80 -14.69
C HIS A 19 -9.70 -7.14 -14.04
N THR A 20 -9.10 -8.24 -14.49
CA THR A 20 -7.65 -8.40 -14.46
C THR A 20 -7.12 -7.28 -15.35
N SER A 21 -6.70 -6.18 -14.73
CA SER A 21 -5.87 -5.17 -15.38
C SER A 21 -4.77 -5.96 -16.11
N GLY A 22 -4.64 -5.77 -17.43
CA GLY A 22 -3.54 -6.35 -18.22
C GLY A 22 -2.16 -5.89 -17.74
N CYS A 23 -2.14 -5.05 -16.69
CA CYS A 23 -1.01 -4.57 -15.93
C CYS A 23 -1.11 -5.21 -14.53
N ILE A 24 -0.38 -6.31 -14.35
CA ILE A 24 0.25 -6.74 -13.10
C ILE A 24 -0.64 -6.62 -11.85
N SER A 25 -1.36 -7.69 -11.52
CA SER A 25 -1.95 -7.94 -10.20
C SER A 25 -0.91 -8.15 -9.08
N HIS A 26 0.36 -7.84 -9.34
CA HIS A 26 1.44 -7.94 -8.36
C HIS A 26 1.63 -6.58 -7.70
N GLN A 27 2.01 -6.59 -6.43
CA GLN A 27 2.37 -5.37 -5.74
C GLN A 27 3.58 -4.73 -6.42
N GLU A 28 3.50 -3.43 -6.63
CA GLU A 28 4.50 -2.63 -7.30
C GLU A 28 4.99 -1.51 -6.38
N ILE A 29 6.16 -0.97 -6.73
CA ILE A 29 6.73 0.17 -6.04
C ILE A 29 6.69 1.34 -7.00
N ALA A 30 6.05 2.43 -6.57
CA ALA A 30 5.92 3.64 -7.35
C ALA A 30 6.64 4.80 -6.68
N ARG A 31 7.28 5.65 -7.48
CA ARG A 31 7.73 6.96 -7.03
C ARG A 31 6.59 7.95 -7.19
N VAL A 32 6.30 8.69 -6.12
CA VAL A 32 5.22 9.67 -6.07
C VAL A 32 5.74 11.08 -5.86
N LEU A 33 5.03 12.04 -6.44
CA LEU A 33 5.31 13.47 -6.36
C LEU A 33 4.04 14.22 -5.96
N HIS A 34 4.21 15.36 -5.32
CA HIS A 34 3.14 16.33 -5.10
C HIS A 34 2.70 16.97 -6.42
N ALA A 35 1.52 17.59 -6.44
CA ALA A 35 1.00 18.33 -7.58
C ALA A 35 1.96 19.43 -8.11
N ASP A 36 2.82 19.99 -7.24
CA ASP A 36 3.84 20.97 -7.60
C ASP A 36 5.14 20.35 -8.17
N GLY A 37 5.20 19.02 -8.28
CA GLY A 37 6.36 18.25 -8.74
C GLY A 37 7.43 18.03 -7.67
N SER A 38 7.22 18.52 -6.44
CA SER A 38 8.13 18.26 -5.32
C SER A 38 7.97 16.83 -4.78
N ALA A 39 9.03 16.30 -4.17
CA ALA A 39 8.98 14.98 -3.57
C ALA A 39 8.30 15.04 -2.19
N TYR A 40 7.40 14.09 -1.91
CA TYR A 40 6.60 14.06 -0.67
C TYR A 40 7.43 13.99 0.62
N LYS A 41 8.40 13.06 0.66
CA LYS A 41 9.49 12.91 1.64
C LYS A 41 10.73 12.42 0.87
N MET A 42 11.94 12.43 1.44
CA MET A 42 13.23 12.10 0.76
C MET A 42 13.14 11.02 -0.36
N GLY A 43 12.81 11.42 -1.59
CA GLY A 43 12.65 10.51 -2.73
C GLY A 43 11.56 9.42 -2.57
N THR A 44 10.40 9.74 -1.95
CA THR A 44 9.44 8.74 -1.46
C THR A 44 8.95 7.76 -2.52
N LEU A 45 8.95 6.51 -2.09
CA LEU A 45 8.40 5.37 -2.79
C LEU A 45 7.17 4.88 -2.03
N VAL A 46 6.15 4.44 -2.74
CA VAL A 46 4.97 3.79 -2.16
C VAL A 46 4.86 2.38 -2.68
N TYR A 47 4.39 1.47 -1.82
CA TYR A 47 4.21 0.06 -2.14
C TYR A 47 2.75 -0.35 -2.03
N GLY A 48 2.20 -0.93 -3.09
CA GLY A 48 0.81 -1.38 -3.18
C GLY A 48 0.52 -1.97 -4.55
N THR A 49 -0.69 -2.42 -4.82
CA THR A 49 -1.09 -2.68 -6.22
C THR A 49 -1.19 -1.38 -7.00
N TYR A 50 -1.23 -1.48 -8.32
CA TYR A 50 -1.44 -0.34 -9.21
C TYR A 50 -2.63 0.52 -8.75
N GLU A 51 -3.79 -0.12 -8.52
CA GLU A 51 -5.02 0.56 -8.13
C GLU A 51 -4.94 1.20 -6.74
N GLU A 52 -4.26 0.55 -5.78
CA GLU A 52 -4.06 1.08 -4.43
C GLU A 52 -3.20 2.35 -4.44
N VAL A 53 -2.12 2.33 -5.24
CA VAL A 53 -1.22 3.48 -5.38
C VAL A 53 -1.94 4.66 -6.03
N GLU A 54 -2.68 4.44 -7.11
CA GLU A 54 -3.43 5.50 -7.81
C GLU A 54 -4.51 6.12 -6.90
N ALA A 55 -5.29 5.29 -6.20
CA ALA A 55 -6.30 5.77 -5.26
C ALA A 55 -5.70 6.54 -4.08
N TRP A 56 -4.53 6.11 -3.60
CA TRP A 56 -3.80 6.83 -2.56
C TRP A 56 -3.28 8.18 -3.06
N CYS A 57 -2.79 8.25 -4.31
CA CYS A 57 -2.33 9.50 -4.92
C CYS A 57 -3.48 10.51 -5.07
N GLU A 58 -4.63 10.09 -5.59
CA GLU A 58 -5.82 10.94 -5.75
C GLU A 58 -6.30 11.52 -4.40
N LYS A 59 -6.28 10.72 -3.34
CA LYS A 59 -6.69 11.15 -2.00
C LYS A 59 -5.73 12.19 -1.38
N ASN A 60 -4.44 12.14 -1.72
CA ASN A 60 -3.40 12.96 -1.10
C ASN A 60 -2.92 14.13 -1.98
N ASP A 61 -3.60 14.40 -3.11
CA ASP A 61 -3.20 15.42 -4.10
C ASP A 61 -1.77 15.19 -4.63
N MET A 62 -1.52 13.94 -5.00
CA MET A 62 -0.24 13.45 -5.52
C MET A 62 -0.43 12.75 -6.86
N TRP A 63 0.67 12.48 -7.55
CA TRP A 63 0.68 11.72 -8.79
C TRP A 63 1.91 10.81 -8.87
N VAL A 64 1.79 9.76 -9.68
CA VAL A 64 2.86 8.78 -9.89
C VAL A 64 3.82 9.29 -10.97
N ASP A 65 5.10 9.48 -10.61
CA ASP A 65 6.17 9.81 -11.55
C ASP A 65 6.51 8.59 -12.42
N LYS A 66 6.70 7.44 -11.76
CA LYS A 66 7.00 6.16 -12.41
C LYS A 66 6.82 4.98 -11.47
N TYR A 67 6.52 3.84 -12.07
CA TYR A 67 6.65 2.53 -11.43
C TYR A 67 8.09 2.01 -11.61
N LEU A 68 8.62 1.35 -10.59
CA LEU A 68 9.95 0.77 -10.61
C LEU A 68 9.89 -0.66 -11.13
N ASP A 69 10.79 -0.98 -12.06
CA ASP A 69 10.95 -2.33 -12.60
C ASP A 69 11.52 -3.25 -11.52
N HIS A 70 10.65 -4.03 -10.89
CA HIS A 70 10.94 -5.07 -9.90
C HIS A 70 11.94 -4.67 -8.80
N VAL A 71 11.40 -4.24 -7.66
CA VAL A 71 12.18 -3.98 -6.45
C VAL A 71 11.67 -4.85 -5.30
N ASN A 72 12.60 -5.42 -4.52
CA ASN A 72 12.22 -6.22 -3.36
C ASN A 72 11.77 -5.28 -2.23
N PRO A 73 10.57 -5.45 -1.63
CA PRO A 73 10.10 -4.58 -0.56
C PRO A 73 11.10 -4.42 0.60
N SER A 74 11.85 -5.48 0.92
CA SER A 74 12.83 -5.45 2.01
C SER A 74 13.97 -4.43 1.81
N THR A 75 14.28 -4.03 0.56
CA THR A 75 15.33 -3.01 0.31
C THR A 75 14.85 -1.59 0.60
N LEU A 76 13.54 -1.37 0.66
CA LEU A 76 12.94 -0.04 0.80
C LEU A 76 12.22 0.16 2.14
N TYR A 77 12.32 -0.78 3.08
CA TYR A 77 11.53 -0.77 4.31
C TYR A 77 11.64 0.53 5.14
N ASN A 78 12.75 1.26 5.02
CA ASN A 78 12.95 2.56 5.69
C ASN A 78 12.53 3.77 4.86
N THR A 79 12.49 3.63 3.53
CA THR A 79 12.35 4.74 2.58
C THR A 79 11.00 4.76 1.88
N ALA A 80 10.28 3.65 1.90
CA ALA A 80 8.96 3.50 1.29
C ALA A 80 7.83 3.50 2.34
N GLU A 81 6.63 3.88 1.88
CA GLU A 81 5.39 3.82 2.64
C GLU A 81 4.48 2.73 2.05
N TRP A 82 3.98 1.82 2.88
CA TRP A 82 3.03 0.82 2.42
C TRP A 82 1.63 1.44 2.38
N VAL A 83 1.00 1.37 1.21
CA VAL A 83 -0.34 1.94 0.97
C VAL A 83 -1.36 0.85 0.64
N GLY A 84 -0.95 -0.41 0.68
CA GLY A 84 -1.80 -1.54 0.36
C GLY A 84 -2.77 -1.93 1.48
N THR A 85 -3.77 -2.71 1.09
CA THR A 85 -4.87 -3.20 1.95
C THR A 85 -4.74 -4.70 2.26
N GLY A 86 -3.61 -5.31 1.89
CA GLY A 86 -3.31 -6.73 2.11
C GLY A 86 -3.29 -7.13 3.59
N LEU A 87 -3.29 -8.44 3.84
CA LEU A 87 -3.45 -9.02 5.18
C LEU A 87 -2.36 -8.59 6.18
N SER A 88 -1.16 -8.29 5.67
CA SER A 88 0.01 -7.93 6.47
C SER A 88 0.86 -6.88 5.76
N ASP A 89 1.36 -5.93 6.53
CA ASP A 89 2.35 -4.95 6.07
C ASP A 89 3.68 -5.68 5.80
N PRO A 90 4.20 -5.66 4.56
CA PRO A 90 5.47 -6.30 4.21
C PRO A 90 6.68 -5.64 4.87
N PHE A 91 6.55 -4.41 5.37
CA PHE A 91 7.60 -3.70 6.10
C PHE A 91 7.52 -3.94 7.60
N SER A 92 6.50 -4.67 8.09
CA SER A 92 6.36 -4.95 9.52
C SER A 92 7.49 -5.84 10.04
N VAL A 93 8.13 -5.40 11.11
CA VAL A 93 9.16 -6.17 11.81
C VAL A 93 8.57 -6.95 12.98
N SER A 94 9.24 -8.04 13.37
CA SER A 94 8.85 -8.79 14.57
C SER A 94 9.00 -7.94 15.83
N VAL A 95 8.00 -7.99 16.71
CA VAL A 95 7.99 -7.24 17.98
C VAL A 95 8.02 -8.20 19.18
N PRO A 96 8.52 -7.76 20.35
CA PRO A 96 8.52 -8.60 21.55
C PRO A 96 7.11 -9.08 21.93
N PHE A 97 6.96 -10.40 22.12
CA PHE A 97 5.69 -11.06 22.39
C PHE A 97 5.66 -11.68 23.79
N ASP A 98 4.62 -11.36 24.56
CA ASP A 98 4.34 -12.01 25.84
C ASP A 98 3.49 -13.26 25.61
N TYR A 99 4.15 -14.42 25.60
CA TYR A 99 3.50 -15.71 25.42
C TYR A 99 2.53 -16.08 26.54
N ARG A 100 2.66 -15.50 27.75
CA ARG A 100 1.74 -15.76 28.86
C ARG A 100 0.41 -15.05 28.67
N LYS A 101 0.44 -13.87 28.04
CA LYS A 101 -0.73 -13.04 27.75
C LYS A 101 -1.19 -13.13 26.29
N ALA A 102 -0.51 -13.93 25.48
CA ALA A 102 -0.72 -14.09 24.04
C ALA A 102 -0.84 -12.74 23.30
N ARG A 103 0.01 -11.77 23.64
CA ARG A 103 -0.01 -10.43 23.02
C ARG A 103 1.36 -9.78 22.96
N ALA A 104 1.51 -8.77 22.09
CA ALA A 104 2.72 -7.93 22.07
C ALA A 104 2.95 -7.22 23.43
N MET A 105 4.22 -7.00 23.77
CA MET A 105 4.63 -6.37 25.03
C MET A 105 4.42 -4.84 25.08
N GLY A 106 3.68 -4.28 24.12
CA GLY A 106 3.39 -2.85 24.00
C GLY A 106 2.75 -2.52 22.66
N THR A 107 2.51 -1.24 22.43
CA THR A 107 2.04 -0.70 21.15
C THR A 107 3.24 -0.40 20.26
N PHE A 108 3.34 -1.06 19.11
CA PHE A 108 4.46 -0.86 18.18
C PHE A 108 3.96 -0.36 16.82
N ASN A 109 4.69 0.56 16.20
CA ASN A 109 4.46 0.88 14.79
C ASN A 109 5.05 -0.21 13.87
N THR A 110 4.79 -0.11 12.55
CA THR A 110 5.34 -1.03 11.53
C THR A 110 6.86 -1.22 11.66
N ARG A 111 7.59 -0.19 12.09
CA ARG A 111 9.05 -0.20 12.25
C ARG A 111 9.52 -0.80 13.59
N GLY A 112 8.62 -1.33 14.41
CA GLY A 112 8.95 -1.93 15.70
C GLY A 112 9.31 -0.91 16.78
N VAL A 113 8.99 0.37 16.58
CA VAL A 113 9.18 1.41 17.60
C VAL A 113 8.02 1.34 18.60
N ASN A 114 8.34 1.23 19.88
CA ASN A 114 7.36 1.18 20.97
C ASN A 114 6.81 2.59 21.24
N LEU A 115 5.53 2.80 20.93
CA LEU A 115 4.81 4.07 21.09
C LEU A 115 4.35 4.35 22.53
N ASP A 116 4.46 3.37 23.44
CA ASP A 116 4.14 3.56 24.85
C ASP A 116 5.32 4.16 25.64
N LYS A 117 6.52 4.16 25.05
CA LYS A 117 7.77 4.61 25.70
C LYS A 117 8.30 5.94 25.15
N TRP A 118 7.88 6.34 23.96
CA TRP A 118 8.35 7.49 23.21
C TRP A 118 7.15 8.28 22.72
#